data_AF-A0A924DZU6-F1
#
_entry.id   AF-A0A924DZU6-F1
#
_cell.length_a   1.000
_cell.length_b   1.000
_cell.length_c   1.000
_cell.angle_alpha   90.00
_cell.angle_beta   90.00
_cell.angle_gamma   90.00
#
_symmetry.space_group_name_H-M   'P 1'
#
loop_
_entity.id
_entity.type
_entity.pdbx_description
1 polymer ?
#
loop_
_entity_poly.entity_id
_entity_poly.type
_entity_poly.pdbx_seq_one_letter_code
_entity_poly.pdbx_strand_id
1 'polypeptide(L)' 'MALDPHEVDVDTAFDRLGLDSVTAIGMTGALDEWLGHRIDPNIVYQHPTVTRLATHLASVT' A
#
# COMPACT_ATOMS: atom_id res chain seq x y z
N MET A 1 -2.61 -16.59 -10.68
CA MET A 1 -2.20 -17.25 -9.43
C MET A 1 -1.92 -16.13 -8.46
N ALA A 2 -2.83 -15.86 -7.52
CA ALA A 2 -2.57 -14.84 -6.49
C ALA A 2 -1.50 -15.41 -5.53
N LEU A 3 -0.56 -14.58 -5.10
CA LEU A 3 0.38 -14.92 -4.04
C LEU A 3 -0.39 -15.16 -2.74
N ASP A 4 0.06 -16.10 -1.92
CA ASP A 4 -0.45 -16.21 -0.55
C ASP A 4 -0.06 -14.91 0.19
N PRO A 5 -0.99 -14.24 0.90
CA PRO A 5 -0.67 -13.05 1.69
C PRO A 5 0.49 -13.27 2.67
N HIS A 6 0.70 -14.50 3.16
CA HIS A 6 1.80 -14.84 4.06
C HIS A 6 3.15 -14.99 3.36
N GLU A 7 3.18 -15.07 2.03
CA GLU A 7 4.41 -15.09 1.22
C GLU A 7 4.85 -13.70 0.77
N VAL A 8 4.02 -12.67 1.00
CA VAL A 8 4.36 -11.29 0.68
C VAL A 8 5.29 -10.74 1.76
N ASP A 9 6.55 -10.49 1.39
CA ASP A 9 7.47 -9.76 2.23
C ASP A 9 7.04 -8.29 2.37
N VAL A 10 6.59 -7.92 3.57
CA VAL A 10 6.06 -6.60 3.89
C VAL A 10 7.11 -5.49 3.87
N ASP A 11 8.39 -5.84 3.92
CA ASP A 11 9.52 -4.92 3.83
C ASP A 11 10.10 -4.84 2.41
N THR A 12 9.62 -5.68 1.50
CA THR A 12 9.94 -5.56 0.07
C THR A 12 9.22 -4.38 -0.53
N ALA A 13 9.95 -3.64 -1.37
CA ALA A 13 9.41 -2.47 -2.03
C ALA A 13 8.31 -2.82 -3.03
N PHE A 14 7.27 -1.99 -3.13
CA PHE A 14 6.11 -2.23 -3.99
C PHE A 14 6.48 -2.43 -5.46
N ASP A 15 7.47 -1.71 -5.96
CA ASP A 15 7.99 -1.87 -7.33
C ASP A 15 8.59 -3.27 -7.59
N ARG A 16 9.26 -3.85 -6.59
CA ARG A 16 9.80 -5.21 -6.63
C ARG A 16 8.71 -6.27 -6.52
N LEU A 17 7.59 -5.95 -5.88
CA LEU A 17 6.38 -6.78 -5.86
C LEU A 17 5.56 -6.66 -7.16
N GLY A 18 5.98 -5.81 -8.11
CA GLY A 18 5.29 -5.58 -9.38
C GLY A 18 4.09 -4.64 -9.27
N LEU A 19 4.00 -3.84 -8.20
CA LEU A 19 2.97 -2.81 -8.07
C LEU A 19 3.22 -1.71 -9.12
N ASP A 20 2.27 -1.55 -10.03
CA ASP A 20 2.24 -0.44 -10.99
C ASP A 20 1.33 0.70 -10.50
N SER A 21 1.35 1.83 -11.22
CA SER A 21 0.56 3.01 -10.85
C SER A 21 -0.94 2.75 -10.78
N VAL A 22 -1.48 1.87 -11.63
CA VAL A 22 -2.91 1.55 -11.67
C VAL A 22 -3.30 0.75 -10.44
N THR A 23 -2.50 -0.25 -10.10
CA THR A 23 -2.68 -1.09 -8.92
C THR A 23 -2.50 -0.28 -7.65
N ALA A 24 -1.55 0.66 -7.62
CA ALA A 24 -1.35 1.59 -6.52
C ALA A 24 -2.58 2.47 -6.26
N ILE A 25 -3.16 3.07 -7.30
CA ILE A 25 -4.40 3.87 -7.19
C ILE A 25 -5.55 3.03 -6.67
N GLY A 26 -5.73 1.81 -7.18
CA GLY A 26 -6.76 0.89 -6.72
C GLY A 26 -6.58 0.50 -5.25
N MET A 27 -5.34 0.18 -4.84
CA MET A 27 -5.01 -0.14 -3.45
C MET A 27 -5.29 1.03 -2.51
N THR A 28 -4.87 2.24 -2.86
CA THR A 28 -5.14 3.43 -2.04
C THR A 28 -6.61 3.79 -2.00
N GLY A 29 -7.36 3.56 -3.08
CA GLY A 29 -8.82 3.74 -3.09
C GLY A 29 -9.54 2.76 -2.14
N ALA A 30 -9.13 1.49 -2.14
CA ALA A 30 -9.67 0.51 -1.20
C ALA A 30 -9.32 0.86 0.26
N LEU A 31 -8.12 1.39 0.51
CA LEU A 31 -7.72 1.87 1.83
C LEU A 31 -8.49 3.12 2.26
N ASP A 32 -8.78 4.05 1.34
CA ASP A 32 -9.61 5.25 1.57
C ASP A 32 -11.02 4.83 2.02
N GLU A 33 -11.65 3.92 1.29
CA GLU A 33 -12.96 3.37 1.65
C GLU A 33 -12.95 2.64 3.00
N TRP A 34 -11.88 1.88 3.29
CA TRP A 34 -11.78 1.09 4.52
C TRP A 34 -11.50 1.96 5.75
N LEU A 35 -10.63 2.98 5.63
CA LEU A 35 -10.26 3.87 6.71
C LEU A 35 -11.21 5.06 6.86
N GLY A 36 -12.03 5.36 5.85
CA GLY A 36 -12.95 6.51 5.84
C GLY A 36 -12.26 7.85 5.63
N HIS A 37 -11.06 7.87 5.04
CA HIS A 37 -10.24 9.07 4.86
C HIS A 37 -9.52 9.04 3.51
N ARG A 38 -9.51 10.19 2.80
CA ARG A 38 -8.82 10.29 1.52
C ARG A 38 -7.32 10.07 1.64
N ILE A 39 -6.81 9.09 0.90
CA ILE A 39 -5.39 8.76 0.79
C ILE A 39 -4.89 9.20 -0.58
N ASP A 40 -3.82 9.99 -0.61
CA ASP A 40 -3.15 10.34 -1.86
C ASP A 40 -2.36 9.12 -2.38
N PRO A 41 -2.58 8.66 -3.63
CA PRO A 41 -1.84 7.55 -4.20
C PRO A 41 -0.33 7.78 -4.24
N ASN A 42 0.15 9.02 -4.18
CA ASN A 42 1.57 9.33 -4.11
C ASN A 42 2.24 8.79 -2.83
N ILE A 43 1.45 8.45 -1.79
CA ILE A 43 1.95 7.94 -0.52
C ILE A 43 2.70 6.61 -0.68
N VAL A 44 2.36 5.81 -1.69
CA VAL A 44 3.08 4.55 -1.98
C VAL A 44 4.50 4.78 -2.47
N TYR A 45 4.81 5.95 -3.04
CA TYR A 45 6.18 6.32 -3.41
C TYR A 45 6.97 6.88 -2.22
N GLN A 46 6.28 7.52 -1.27
CA GLN A 46 6.88 8.03 -0.03
C GLN A 46 7.13 6.92 1.00
N HIS A 47 6.24 5.93 1.03
CA HIS A 47 6.24 4.77 1.90
C HIS A 47 6.24 3.50 1.04
N PRO A 48 7.39 3.15 0.43
CA PRO A 48 7.45 2.15 -0.65
C PRO A 48 7.28 0.70 -0.20
N THR A 49 6.84 0.43 1.02
CA THR A 49 6.72 -0.92 1.60
C THR A 49 5.43 -0.98 2.40
N VAL A 50 4.84 -2.18 2.54
CA VAL A 50 3.63 -2.39 3.36
C VAL A 50 3.85 -1.91 4.79
N THR A 51 4.97 -2.27 5.42
CA THR A 51 5.30 -1.86 6.81
C THR A 51 5.31 -0.35 6.98
N ARG A 52 6.02 0.38 6.11
CA ARG A 52 6.11 1.85 6.18
C ARG A 52 4.78 2.54 5.91
N LEU A 53 3.99 2.01 4.97
CA LEU A 53 2.67 2.57 4.65
C LEU A 53 1.71 2.36 5.82
N ALA A 54 1.62 1.13 6.34
CA ALA A 54 0.77 0.81 7.48
C ALA A 54 1.16 1.62 8.73
N THR A 55 2.45 1.76 9.01
CA THR A 55 2.96 2.58 10.13
C THR A 55 2.55 4.05 9.97
N HIS A 56 2.66 4.59 8.76
CA HIS A 56 2.25 5.97 8.50
C HIS A 56 0.75 6.15 8.67
N LEU A 57 -0.06 5.27 8.05
CA LEU A 57 -1.52 5.31 8.14
C LEU A 57 -2.01 5.20 9.60
N ALA A 58 -1.40 4.32 10.40
CA ALA A 58 -1.69 4.18 11.83
C ALA A 58 -1.27 5.40 12.69
N SER A 59 -0.39 6.27 12.18
CA SER A 59 0.02 7.50 12.87
C SER A 59 -0.84 8.71 12.52
N VAL A 60 -1.51 8.69 11.36
CA VAL A 60 -2.35 9.79 10.86
C VAL A 60 -3.84 9.54 11.08
N THR A 61 -4.22 8.31 11.43
CA THR A 61 -5.57 7.91 11.88
C THR A 61 -5.66 8.02 13.39
#